data_AF-A0A843HAF0-F1
#
_entry.id   AF-A0A843HAF0-F1
#
_cell.length_a   1.000
_cell.length_b   1.000
_cell.length_c   1.000
_cell.angle_alpha   90.00
_cell.angle_beta   90.00
_cell.angle_gamma   90.00
#
_symmetry.space_group_name_H-M   'P 1'
#
loop_
_entity.id
_entity.type
_entity.pdbx_description
1 polymer ?
#
loop_
_entity_poly.entity_id
_entity_poly.type
_entity_poly.pdbx_seq_one_letter_code
_entity_poly.pdbx_strand_id
1 'polypeptide(L)'
;MDNYIRGLVVRLYVTPEQDVLFKKNYGCTRKTYNVILDKSMAKHGDNLKNVTGKEVDQFLMEAKNEFSYLQDTESTSLQQARDDVLKSINN
;
A
#
# COMPACT_ATOMS: atom_id res chain seq x y z
N MET A 1 47.53 0.37 -0.19
CA MET A 1 46.27 -0.38 -0.10
C MET A 1 45.18 0.64 0.08
N ASP A 2 44.33 0.83 -0.92
CA ASP A 2 43.28 1.84 -0.86
C ASP A 2 42.19 1.43 0.14
N ASN A 3 41.89 2.32 1.09
CA ASN A 3 40.78 2.17 2.02
C ASN A 3 39.46 2.37 1.25
N TYR A 4 38.89 1.27 0.74
CA TYR A 4 37.53 1.29 0.20
C TYR A 4 36.52 1.44 1.35
N ILE A 5 35.70 2.49 1.27
CA ILE A 5 34.53 2.66 2.14
C ILE A 5 33.53 1.54 1.80
N ARG A 6 33.28 0.61 2.74
CA ARG A 6 32.35 -0.52 2.55
C ARG A 6 30.87 -0.13 2.60
N GLY A 7 30.56 1.10 2.99
CA GLY A 7 29.21 1.66 3.04
C GLY A 7 29.19 3.02 3.72
N LEU A 8 28.27 3.88 3.30
CA LEU A 8 28.07 5.22 3.85
C LEU A 8 26.77 5.24 4.66
N VAL A 9 26.86 5.56 5.95
CA VAL A 9 25.67 5.80 6.78
C VAL A 9 25.30 7.27 6.67
N VAL A 10 24.24 7.57 5.92
CA VAL A 10 23.68 8.92 5.78
C VAL A 10 22.46 9.11 6.68
N ARG A 11 22.37 10.26 7.34
CA ARG A 11 21.12 10.73 7.96
C ARG A 11 20.33 11.52 6.93
N LEU A 12 19.11 11.09 6.65
CA LEU A 12 18.18 11.85 5.83
C LEU A 12 17.53 12.93 6.70
N TYR A 13 17.79 14.20 6.39
CA TYR A 13 17.09 15.33 6.99
C TYR A 13 15.93 15.70 6.08
N VAL A 14 14.74 15.24 6.45
CA VAL A 14 13.52 15.53 5.68
C VAL A 14 13.10 16.98 5.91
N THR A 15 12.61 17.63 4.85
CA THR A 15 11.94 18.94 5.00
C THR A 15 10.57 18.75 5.68
N PRO A 16 10.00 19.80 6.28
CA PRO A 16 8.64 19.72 6.85
C PRO A 16 7.59 19.22 5.84
N GLU A 17 7.70 19.60 4.58
CA GLU A 17 6.80 19.15 3.50
C GLU A 17 6.95 17.66 3.22
N GLN A 18 8.19 17.16 3.19
CA GLN A 18 8.47 15.74 2.99
C GLN A 18 7.92 14.90 4.14
N ASP A 19 8.06 15.35 5.39
CA ASP A 19 7.50 14.67 6.56
C ASP A 19 5.97 14.54 6.44
N VAL A 20 5.28 15.59 6.01
CA VAL A 20 3.83 15.55 5.74
C VAL A 20 3.51 14.55 4.62
N LEU A 21 4.27 14.55 3.52
CA LEU A 21 4.07 13.61 2.40
C LEU A 21 4.28 12.16 2.82
N PHE A 22 5.30 11.86 3.62
CA PHE A 22 5.53 10.53 4.16
C PHE A 22 4.36 10.08 5.03
N LYS A 23 3.91 10.92 5.97
CA LYS A 23 2.77 10.62 6.84
C LYS A 23 1.50 10.34 6.04
N LYS A 24 1.22 11.16 5.02
CA LYS A 24 0.10 10.93 4.09
C LYS A 24 0.24 9.59 3.38
N ASN A 25 1.42 9.30 2.82
CA ASN A 25 1.66 8.07 2.10
C ASN A 25 1.46 6.83 2.98
N TYR A 26 2.02 6.82 4.20
CA TYR A 26 1.84 5.72 5.14
C TYR A 26 0.38 5.54 5.56
N GLY A 27 -0.32 6.64 5.87
CA GLY A 27 -1.73 6.60 6.24
C GLY A 27 -2.61 6.05 5.12
N CYS A 28 -2.41 6.54 3.90
CA CYS A 28 -3.15 6.11 2.71
C CYS A 28 -2.86 4.64 2.37
N THR A 29 -1.60 4.22 2.40
CA THR A 29 -1.20 2.82 2.18
C THR A 29 -1.88 1.89 3.18
N ARG A 30 -1.86 2.24 4.48
CA ARG A 30 -2.53 1.47 5.52
C ARG A 30 -4.05 1.43 5.33
N LYS A 31 -4.67 2.56 4.97
CA LYS A 31 -6.10 2.63 4.71
C LYS A 31 -6.49 1.73 3.54
N THR A 32 -5.74 1.78 2.44
CA THR A 32 -5.93 0.93 1.26
C THR A 32 -5.82 -0.54 1.61
N TYR A 33 -4.78 -0.95 2.35
CA TYR A 33 -4.61 -2.33 2.82
C TYR A 33 -5.85 -2.82 3.57
N ASN A 34 -6.30 -2.06 4.57
CA ASN A 34 -7.44 -2.42 5.39
C ASN A 34 -8.74 -2.53 4.58
N VAL A 35 -9.02 -1.56 3.71
CA VAL A 35 -10.24 -1.57 2.87
C VAL A 35 -10.27 -2.80 1.97
N ILE A 36 -9.14 -3.14 1.35
CA ILE A 36 -9.03 -4.31 0.48
C ILE A 36 -9.18 -5.59 1.30
N LEU A 37 -8.55 -5.67 2.48
CA LEU A 37 -8.68 -6.82 3.37
C LEU A 37 -10.13 -7.04 3.82
N ASP A 38 -10.81 -5.99 4.26
CA ASP A 38 -12.20 -6.04 4.71
C ASP A 38 -13.14 -6.54 3.60
N LYS A 39 -13.00 -5.99 2.37
CA LYS A 39 -13.75 -6.45 1.19
C LYS A 39 -13.44 -7.92 0.85
N SER A 40 -12.18 -8.32 1.00
CA SER A 40 -11.77 -9.70 0.73
C SER A 40 -12.34 -10.70 1.75
N MET A 41 -12.32 -10.33 3.03
CA MET A 41 -12.91 -11.13 4.11
C MET A 41 -14.42 -11.27 3.96
N ALA A 42 -15.12 -10.18 3.63
CA ALA A 42 -16.56 -10.20 3.39
C ALA A 42 -16.91 -11.19 2.27
N LYS A 43 -16.20 -11.11 1.14
CA LYS A 43 -16.42 -12.00 0.01
C LYS A 43 -16.10 -13.47 0.31
N HIS A 44 -15.02 -13.72 1.06
CA HIS A 44 -14.69 -15.07 1.50
C HIS A 44 -15.78 -15.63 2.41
N GLY A 45 -16.36 -14.83 3.31
CA GLY A 45 -17.49 -15.24 4.14
C GLY A 45 -18.72 -15.68 3.34
N ASP A 46 -19.00 -15.00 2.23
CA ASP A 46 -20.18 -15.28 1.40
C ASP A 46 -20.03 -16.53 0.52
N ASN A 47 -18.85 -16.74 -0.07
CA ASN A 47 -18.65 -17.74 -1.13
C ASN A 47 -17.55 -18.77 -0.83
N LEU A 48 -16.87 -18.70 0.32
CA LEU A 48 -15.72 -19.52 0.71
C LEU A 48 -14.61 -19.58 -0.36
N LYS A 49 -14.50 -18.51 -1.16
CA LYS A 49 -13.50 -18.38 -2.24
C LYS A 49 -12.60 -17.19 -1.96
N ASN A 50 -11.30 -17.42 -2.19
CA ASN A 50 -10.32 -16.35 -2.20
C ASN A 50 -10.57 -15.38 -3.35
N VAL A 51 -10.21 -14.12 -3.12
CA VAL A 51 -10.26 -13.07 -4.13
C VAL A 51 -9.19 -13.29 -5.21
N THR A 52 -9.54 -12.97 -6.45
CA THR A 52 -8.60 -12.99 -7.57
C THR A 52 -7.90 -11.63 -7.73
N GLY A 53 -6.74 -11.58 -8.38
CA GLY A 53 -6.01 -10.32 -8.60
C GLY A 53 -6.86 -9.23 -9.27
N LYS A 54 -7.71 -9.59 -10.26
CA LYS A 54 -8.63 -8.65 -10.92
C LYS A 54 -9.65 -8.03 -9.97
N GLU A 55 -10.09 -8.79 -8.98
CA GLU A 55 -11.07 -8.33 -7.99
C GLU A 55 -10.42 -7.39 -6.99
N VAL A 56 -9.18 -7.68 -6.60
CA VAL A 56 -8.41 -6.79 -5.73
C VAL A 56 -8.06 -5.48 -6.45
N ASP A 57 -7.82 -5.50 -7.78
CA ASP A 57 -7.70 -4.28 -8.59
C ASP A 57 -8.97 -3.44 -8.57
N GLN A 58 -10.12 -4.09 -8.72
CA GLN A 58 -11.43 -3.45 -8.64
C GLN A 58 -11.64 -2.80 -7.27
N PHE A 59 -11.28 -3.49 -6.18
CA PHE A 59 -11.38 -2.94 -4.83
C PHE A 59 -10.49 -1.72 -4.61
N LEU A 60 -9.28 -1.72 -5.18
CA LEU A 60 -8.39 -0.55 -5.15
C LEU A 60 -8.99 0.64 -5.91
N MET A 61 -9.59 0.40 -7.08
CA MET A 61 -10.25 1.44 -7.86
C MET A 61 -11.47 2.02 -7.12
N GLU A 62 -12.29 1.15 -6.52
CA GLU A 62 -13.41 1.57 -5.67
C GLU A 62 -12.94 2.41 -4.49
N ALA A 63 -11.87 2.00 -3.81
CA ALA A 63 -11.30 2.76 -2.71
C ALA A 63 -10.81 4.15 -3.17
N LYS A 64 -10.20 4.27 -4.34
CA LYS A 64 -9.78 5.57 -4.91
C LYS A 64 -10.95 6.47 -5.32
N ASN A 65 -12.09 5.88 -5.66
CA ASN A 65 -13.32 6.62 -5.96
C ASN A 65 -14.02 7.09 -4.68
N GLU A 66 -14.06 6.23 -3.66
CA GLU A 66 -14.64 6.55 -2.34
C GLU A 66 -13.79 7.56 -1.58
N PHE A 67 -12.47 7.40 -1.63
CA PHE A 67 -11.49 8.24 -0.95
C PHE A 67 -10.61 8.96 -1.98
N SER A 68 -11.11 10.08 -2.51
CA SER A 68 -10.42 10.84 -3.56
C SER A 68 -8.99 11.25 -3.19
N TYR A 69 -8.70 11.51 -1.91
CA TYR A 69 -7.35 11.83 -1.43
C TYR A 69 -6.31 10.72 -1.65
N LEU A 70 -6.75 9.47 -1.91
CA LEU A 70 -5.84 8.38 -2.29
C LEU A 70 -5.25 8.60 -3.69
N GLN A 71 -5.89 9.39 -4.54
CA GLN A 71 -5.38 9.73 -5.87
C GLN A 71 -4.18 10.69 -5.81
N ASP A 72 -4.09 11.49 -4.74
CA ASP A 72 -2.97 12.41 -4.50
C ASP A 72 -1.73 11.71 -3.91
N THR A 73 -1.86 10.43 -3.57
CA THR A 73 -0.80 9.64 -2.95
C THR A 73 0.01 8.88 -4.01
N GLU A 74 1.24 8.55 -3.64
CA GLU A 74 2.14 7.74 -4.44
C GLU A 74 1.48 6.40 -4.84
N SER A 75 1.31 6.20 -6.15
CA SER A 75 0.50 5.11 -6.70
C SER A 75 1.13 3.73 -6.54
N THR A 76 2.46 3.64 -6.48
CA THR A 76 3.23 2.40 -6.31
C THR A 76 3.03 1.83 -4.91
N SER A 77 2.95 2.68 -3.89
CA SER A 77 2.73 2.30 -2.49
C SER A 77 1.34 1.69 -2.30
N LEU A 78 0.33 2.28 -2.95
CA LEU A 78 -1.04 1.75 -2.93
C LEU A 78 -1.15 0.41 -3.69
N GLN A 79 -0.44 0.27 -4.82
CA GLN A 79 -0.36 -0.99 -5.55
C GLN A 79 0.35 -2.07 -4.73
N GLN A 80 1.42 -1.72 -4.04
CA GLN A 80 2.12 -2.66 -3.16
C GLN A 80 1.22 -3.14 -2.02
N ALA A 81 0.45 -2.24 -1.38
CA ALA A 81 -0.53 -2.63 -0.36
C ALA A 81 -1.58 -3.61 -0.92
N ARG A 82 -2.03 -3.40 -2.15
CA ARG A 82 -2.94 -4.30 -2.87
C ARG A 82 -2.29 -5.68 -3.08
N ASP A 83 -1.06 -5.72 -3.55
CA ASP A 83 -0.32 -6.97 -3.78
C ASP A 83 -0.03 -7.73 -2.48
N ASP A 84 0.26 -7.01 -1.40
CA ASP A 84 0.51 -7.59 -0.08
C ASP A 84 -0.74 -8.30 0.47
N VAL A 85 -1.94 -7.72 0.29
CA VAL A 85 -3.20 -8.38 0.66
C VAL A 85 -3.46 -9.60 -0.22
N LEU A 86 -3.26 -9.48 -1.55
CA LEU A 86 -3.46 -10.61 -2.45
C LEU A 86 -2.52 -11.77 -2.11
N LYS A 87 -1.27 -11.47 -1.76
CA LYS A 87 -0.28 -12.46 -1.33
C LYS A 87 -0.65 -13.07 0.02
N SER A 88 -1.13 -12.28 0.98
CA SER A 88 -1.47 -12.80 2.32
C SER A 88 -2.65 -13.76 2.30
N ILE A 89 -3.63 -13.54 1.42
CA ILE A 89 -4.83 -14.39 1.29
C ILE A 89 -4.53 -15.72 0.56
N ASN A 90 -3.50 -15.74 -0.30
CA ASN A 90 -3.16 -16.91 -1.11
C ASN A 90 -2.01 -17.76 -0.54
N ASN A 91 -1.43 -17.36 0.59
CA ASN A 91 -0.46 -18.18 1.34
C ASN A 91 -1.19 -19.12 2.31
#